data_AF-A0A9W9XWK8-F1
#
_entry.id   AF-A0A9W9XWK8-F1
#
_cell.length_a   1.000
_cell.length_b   1.000
_cell.length_c   1.000
_cell.angle_alpha   90.00
_cell.angle_beta   90.00
_cell.angle_gamma   90.00
#
_symmetry.space_group_name_H-M   'P 1'
#
loop_
_entity.id
_entity.type
_entity.pdbx_description
1 polymer ?
#
loop_
_entity_poly.entity_id
_entity_poly.type
_entity_poly.pdbx_seq_one_letter_code
_entity_poly.pdbx_strand_id
1 'polypeptide(L)'
;MTTYVLYSPDGAIDEFFNSNTTVTRQQCDEFAISRAGGVSSALQMQGVCSYTVTAGPNKTKLFQFRDENSTIDMGNITIAKAIHPEFVTSCKYLGTMGDSRPVYNHWRK
;
A
#
# COMPACT_ATOMS: atom_id res chain seq x y z
N MET A 1 -19.07 17.39 -24.53
CA MET A 1 -17.87 16.57 -24.77
C MET A 1 -17.46 15.98 -23.43
N THR A 2 -17.50 14.66 -23.29
CA THR A 2 -17.09 13.99 -22.04
C THR A 2 -15.58 13.82 -22.08
N THR A 3 -14.87 14.47 -21.16
CA THR A 3 -13.43 14.27 -21.00
C THR A 3 -13.19 13.00 -20.22
N TYR A 4 -12.63 11.98 -20.86
CA TYR A 4 -12.15 10.78 -20.17
C TYR A 4 -10.84 11.12 -19.46
N VAL A 5 -10.81 10.96 -18.14
CA VAL A 5 -9.57 11.06 -17.37
C VAL A 5 -8.81 9.75 -17.60
N LEU A 6 -7.72 9.82 -18.34
CA LEU A 6 -6.80 8.71 -18.49
C LEU A 6 -6.06 8.49 -17.18
N TYR A 7 -5.99 7.24 -16.74
CA TYR A 7 -5.24 6.87 -15.55
C TYR A 7 -3.76 7.26 -15.71
N SER A 8 -3.20 7.88 -14.66
CA SER A 8 -1.76 8.07 -14.53
C SER A 8 -1.31 7.62 -13.14
N PRO A 9 -0.15 6.94 -13.03
CA PRO A 9 0.39 6.54 -11.74
C PRO A 9 0.58 7.73 -10.80
N ASP A 10 1.20 8.82 -11.28
CA ASP A 10 1.46 10.00 -10.45
C ASP A 10 0.17 10.68 -10.00
N GLY A 11 -0.84 10.81 -10.89
CA GLY A 11 -2.13 11.38 -10.51
C GLY A 11 -2.86 10.56 -9.44
N ALA A 12 -2.81 9.22 -9.53
CA ALA A 12 -3.41 8.35 -8.51
C ALA A 12 -2.64 8.39 -7.17
N ILE A 13 -1.32 8.52 -7.23
CA ILE A 13 -0.47 8.71 -6.03
C ILE A 13 -0.82 10.04 -5.36
N ASP A 14 -0.86 11.12 -6.15
CA ASP A 14 -1.16 12.47 -5.65
C ASP A 14 -2.56 12.55 -5.06
N GLU A 15 -3.55 11.93 -5.68
CA GLU A 15 -4.93 11.88 -5.16
C GLU A 15 -4.98 11.20 -3.79
N PHE A 16 -4.30 10.07 -3.61
CA PHE A 16 -4.24 9.38 -2.32
C PHE A 16 -3.61 10.26 -1.23
N PHE A 17 -2.49 10.91 -1.52
CA PHE A 17 -1.78 11.73 -0.54
C PHE A 17 -2.46 13.08 -0.25
N ASN A 18 -3.24 13.62 -1.18
CA ASN A 18 -3.98 14.86 -0.96
C ASN A 18 -5.28 14.63 -0.17
N SER A 19 -5.97 13.51 -0.43
CA SER A 19 -7.31 13.27 0.07
C SER A 19 -7.34 12.38 1.31
N ASN A 20 -6.51 11.34 1.36
CA ASN A 20 -6.73 10.21 2.27
C ASN A 20 -5.80 10.21 3.48
N THR A 21 -4.68 10.94 3.47
CA THR A 21 -3.73 10.91 4.58
C THR A 21 -2.99 12.24 4.79
N THR A 22 -2.37 12.42 5.95
CA THR A 22 -1.35 13.47 6.19
C THR A 22 0.08 12.94 6.10
N VAL A 23 0.25 11.62 6.01
CA VAL A 23 1.56 10.98 5.81
C VAL A 23 2.04 11.28 4.39
N THR A 24 3.34 11.55 4.23
CA THR A 24 3.91 11.88 2.92
C THR A 24 4.33 10.62 2.17
N ARG A 25 4.42 10.73 0.83
CA ARG A 25 5.03 9.71 -0.03
C ARG A 25 6.42 9.29 0.45
N GLN A 26 7.24 10.27 0.83
CA GLN A 26 8.59 10.03 1.33
C GLN A 26 8.60 9.18 2.61
N GLN A 27 7.70 9.46 3.56
CA GLN A 27 7.60 8.66 4.79
C GLN A 27 7.22 7.21 4.50
N CYS A 28 6.30 6.97 3.55
CA CYS A 28 5.95 5.62 3.10
C CYS A 28 7.14 4.91 2.42
N ASP A 29 7.86 5.60 1.54
CA ASP A 29 9.02 5.04 0.85
C ASP A 29 10.16 4.69 1.82
N GLU A 30 10.48 5.60 2.74
CA GLU A 30 11.46 5.39 3.80
C GLU A 30 11.05 4.22 4.73
N PHE A 31 9.76 4.10 5.03
CA PHE A 31 9.26 2.96 5.79
C PHE A 31 9.51 1.64 5.06
N ALA A 32 9.16 1.55 3.77
CA ALA A 32 9.37 0.34 2.97
C ALA A 32 10.87 -0.02 2.89
N ILE A 33 11.73 0.97 2.68
CA ILE A 33 13.19 0.81 2.65
C ILE A 33 13.72 0.36 4.01
N SER A 34 13.26 0.96 5.12
CA SER A 34 13.70 0.56 6.46
C SER A 34 13.37 -0.90 6.81
N ARG A 35 12.31 -1.45 6.20
CA ARG A 35 11.82 -2.82 6.47
C ARG A 35 12.40 -3.88 5.53
N ALA A 36 12.73 -3.52 4.29
CA ALA A 36 13.18 -4.48 3.28
C ALA A 36 14.57 -4.18 2.70
N GLY A 37 15.13 -2.99 2.96
CA GLY A 37 16.32 -2.47 2.30
C GLY A 37 16.08 -2.11 0.83
N GLY A 38 17.17 -1.76 0.13
CA GLY A 38 17.14 -1.48 -1.30
C GLY A 38 16.42 -0.16 -1.64
N VAL A 39 15.71 -0.16 -2.76
CA VAL A 39 15.04 1.02 -3.32
C VAL A 39 13.53 0.79 -3.28
N SER A 40 12.76 1.80 -2.84
CA SER A 40 11.30 1.81 -3.00
C SER A 40 10.93 2.18 -4.43
N SER A 41 9.99 1.44 -5.03
CA SER A 41 9.45 1.74 -6.36
C SER A 41 7.95 1.59 -6.36
N ALA A 42 7.24 2.69 -6.63
CA ALA A 42 5.79 2.68 -6.80
C ALA A 42 5.37 1.73 -7.93
N LEU A 43 4.28 0.99 -7.71
CA LEU A 43 3.67 0.19 -8.76
C LEU A 43 3.03 1.08 -9.83
N GLN A 44 2.99 0.58 -11.06
CA GLN A 44 2.33 1.27 -12.18
C GLN A 44 0.83 1.41 -11.94
N MET A 45 0.20 0.46 -11.24
CA MET A 45 -1.20 0.52 -10.84
C MET A 45 -1.30 0.74 -9.32
N GLN A 46 -1.99 1.81 -8.94
CA GLN A 46 -2.29 2.15 -7.55
C GLN A 46 -3.74 1.83 -7.21
N GLY A 47 -4.00 1.61 -5.93
CA GLY A 47 -5.36 1.47 -5.44
C GLY A 47 -5.93 2.83 -5.04
N VAL A 48 -7.23 3.04 -5.28
CA VAL A 48 -7.92 4.29 -4.89
C VAL A 48 -7.70 4.63 -3.41
N CYS A 49 -7.74 3.60 -2.56
CA CYS A 49 -7.60 3.73 -1.12
C CYS A 49 -6.21 3.32 -0.61
N SER A 50 -5.20 3.24 -1.49
CA SER A 50 -3.89 2.76 -1.06
C SER A 50 -2.73 3.17 -1.97
N TYR A 51 -1.66 3.63 -1.34
CA TYR A 51 -0.35 3.71 -1.97
C TYR A 51 0.39 2.36 -1.86
N THR A 52 0.89 1.85 -2.99
CA THR A 52 1.56 0.54 -3.08
C THR A 52 2.92 0.66 -3.76
N VAL A 53 3.93 0.11 -3.09
CA VAL A 53 5.33 0.11 -3.54
C VAL A 53 5.94 -1.28 -3.45
N THR A 54 7.01 -1.48 -4.19
CA THR A 54 7.92 -2.62 -4.05
C THR A 54 9.22 -2.17 -3.43
N ALA A 55 9.80 -3.00 -2.56
CA ALA A 55 11.10 -2.75 -1.95
C ALA A 55 11.86 -4.06 -1.72
N GLY A 56 13.10 -3.93 -1.23
CA GLY A 56 14.02 -5.04 -0.99
C GLY A 56 14.79 -5.50 -2.23
N PRO A 57 15.75 -6.43 -2.05
CA PRO A 57 16.51 -7.01 -3.15
C PRO A 57 15.57 -7.59 -4.20
N ASN A 58 15.79 -7.23 -5.47
CA ASN A 58 14.98 -7.65 -6.61
C ASN A 58 13.47 -7.34 -6.49
N LYS A 59 13.09 -6.30 -5.73
CA LYS A 59 11.68 -5.87 -5.58
C LYS A 59 10.75 -6.98 -5.06
N THR A 60 11.29 -7.86 -4.21
CA THR A 60 10.60 -9.08 -3.74
C THR A 60 9.55 -8.85 -2.67
N LYS A 61 9.45 -7.63 -2.12
CA LYS A 61 8.48 -7.28 -1.07
C LYS A 61 7.55 -6.20 -1.58
N LEU A 62 6.25 -6.43 -1.43
CA LEU A 62 5.22 -5.45 -1.74
C LEU A 62 4.71 -4.84 -0.44
N PHE A 63 4.71 -3.52 -0.35
CA PHE A 63 4.20 -2.74 0.77
C PHE A 63 2.97 -1.97 0.31
N GLN A 64 1.91 -2.01 1.12
CA GLN A 64 0.67 -1.30 0.87
C GLN A 64 0.32 -0.46 2.10
N PHE A 65 0.15 0.83 1.86
CA PHE A 65 -0.23 1.86 2.82
C PHE A 65 -1.68 2.23 2.54
N ARG A 66 -2.60 1.94 3.47
CA ARG A 66 -4.04 2.10 3.27
C ARG A 66 -4.60 3.18 4.18
N ASP A 67 -5.60 3.91 3.71
CA ASP A 67 -6.30 4.85 4.58
C ASP A 67 -7.12 4.15 5.67
N GLU A 68 -7.49 4.93 6.67
CA GLU A 68 -8.20 4.47 7.86
C GLU A 68 -9.58 3.87 7.58
N ASN A 69 -10.24 4.28 6.50
CA ASN A 69 -11.58 3.81 6.14
C ASN A 69 -11.54 2.51 5.33
N SER A 70 -10.35 2.10 4.88
CA SER A 70 -10.16 1.01 3.93
C SER A 70 -9.15 -0.02 4.42
N THR A 71 -9.02 -0.22 5.73
CA THR A 71 -8.06 -1.18 6.32
C THR A 71 -8.35 -2.64 5.92
N ILE A 72 -7.33 -3.50 6.03
CA ILE A 72 -7.49 -4.94 5.76
C ILE A 72 -7.75 -5.66 7.07
N ASP A 73 -8.87 -6.38 7.14
CA ASP A 73 -9.15 -7.28 8.24
C ASP A 73 -8.22 -8.51 8.16
N MET A 74 -7.25 -8.58 9.07
CA MET A 74 -6.27 -9.67 9.13
C MET A 74 -6.88 -11.01 9.55
N GLY A 75 -8.00 -11.01 10.28
CA GLY A 75 -8.77 -12.21 10.60
C GLY A 75 -9.37 -12.82 9.34
N ASN A 76 -10.01 -11.98 8.51
CA ASN A 76 -10.55 -12.41 7.22
C ASN A 76 -9.46 -12.92 6.28
N ILE A 77 -8.30 -12.27 6.22
CA ILE A 77 -7.16 -12.77 5.42
C ILE A 77 -6.67 -14.12 5.93
N THR A 78 -6.62 -14.31 7.25
CA THR A 78 -6.17 -15.58 7.85
C THR A 78 -7.13 -16.72 7.49
N ILE A 79 -8.44 -16.49 7.60
CA ILE A 79 -9.47 -17.48 7.22
C ILE A 79 -9.40 -17.76 5.71
N ALA A 80 -9.33 -16.72 4.88
CA ALA A 80 -9.23 -16.87 3.43
C ALA A 80 -7.99 -17.69 3.02
N LYS A 81 -6.84 -17.44 3.68
CA LYS A 81 -5.60 -18.20 3.47
C LYS A 81 -5.72 -19.67 3.89
N ALA A 82 -6.46 -19.95 4.97
CA ALA A 82 -6.67 -21.32 5.43
C ALA A 82 -7.55 -22.12 4.45
N ILE A 83 -8.53 -21.47 3.81
CA ILE A 83 -9.44 -22.11 2.84
C ILE A 83 -8.80 -22.22 1.45
N HIS A 84 -8.09 -21.18 1.01
CA HIS A 84 -7.51 -21.07 -0.33
C HIS A 84 -6.00 -20.75 -0.28
N PRO A 85 -5.17 -21.68 0.22
CA PRO A 85 -3.75 -21.43 0.49
C PRO A 85 -2.93 -21.13 -0.78
N GLU A 86 -3.33 -21.62 -1.94
CA GLU A 86 -2.64 -21.35 -3.21
C GLU A 86 -2.97 -19.98 -3.82
N PHE A 87 -4.14 -19.39 -3.51
CA PHE A 87 -4.59 -18.13 -4.12
C PHE A 87 -4.37 -16.90 -3.23
N VAL A 88 -4.46 -17.07 -1.91
CA VAL A 88 -4.34 -15.95 -0.97
C VAL A 88 -2.87 -15.76 -0.62
N THR A 89 -2.31 -14.60 -0.91
CA THR A 89 -0.92 -14.29 -0.53
C THR A 89 -0.80 -14.04 0.98
N SER A 90 0.39 -14.27 1.54
CA SER A 90 0.60 -13.97 2.96
C SER A 90 0.61 -12.46 3.16
N CYS A 91 -0.23 -11.95 4.06
CA CYS A 91 -0.26 -10.54 4.46
C CYS A 91 0.21 -10.41 5.90
N LYS A 92 0.91 -9.32 6.23
CA LYS A 92 1.24 -8.98 7.62
C LYS A 92 1.02 -7.50 7.82
N TYR A 93 0.33 -7.16 8.90
CA TYR A 93 0.23 -5.79 9.39
C TYR A 93 1.53 -5.38 10.09
N LEU A 94 2.03 -4.19 9.77
CA LEU A 94 3.33 -3.66 10.21
C LEU A 94 3.20 -2.41 11.10
N GLY A 95 1.98 -2.02 11.45
CA GLY A 95 1.69 -0.85 12.27
C GLY A 95 0.99 0.26 11.49
N THR A 96 0.79 1.38 12.17
CA THR A 96 0.14 2.59 11.66
C THR A 96 1.12 3.75 11.68
N MET A 97 0.95 4.71 10.77
CA MET A 97 1.78 5.90 10.67
C MET A 97 0.94 7.16 10.51
N GLY A 98 1.36 8.24 11.16
CA GLY A 98 0.67 9.53 11.18
C GLY A 98 -0.30 9.67 12.35
N ASP A 99 -0.57 10.91 12.77
CA ASP A 99 -1.46 11.21 13.90
C ASP A 99 -2.89 11.55 13.44
N SER A 100 -3.04 12.18 12.28
CA SER A 100 -4.32 12.57 11.69
C SER A 100 -4.46 11.98 10.29
N ARG A 101 -5.57 11.28 10.00
CA ARG A 101 -5.76 10.46 8.78
C ARG A 101 -4.55 9.54 8.55
N PRO A 102 -4.27 8.61 9.47
CA PRO A 102 -3.09 7.78 9.40
C PRO A 102 -3.18 6.75 8.27
N VAL A 103 -2.03 6.18 7.89
CA VAL A 103 -1.97 5.01 7.01
C VAL A 103 -1.68 3.73 7.79
N TYR A 104 -2.32 2.64 7.33
CA TYR A 104 -2.19 1.30 7.89
C TYR A 104 -1.31 0.45 6.99
N ASN A 105 -0.19 0.00 7.55
CA ASN A 105 0.94 -0.52 6.78
C ASN A 105 0.87 -2.04 6.71
N HIS A 106 0.89 -2.57 5.49
CA HIS A 106 0.86 -4.01 5.26
C HIS A 106 2.00 -4.40 4.32
N TRP A 107 2.60 -5.56 4.55
CA TRP A 107 3.42 -6.19 3.52
C TRP A 107 2.73 -7.42 2.94
N ARG A 108 3.12 -7.80 1.73
CA ARG A 108 2.66 -9.02 1.07
C ARG A 108 3.86 -9.80 0.53
N LYS A 109 3.77 -11.12 0.63
CA LYS A 109 4.73 -12.09 0.08
C LYS A 109 3.99 -13.12 -0.76
#